data_AF-A0A4R6V4Y8-F1
#
_entry.id   AF-A0A4R6V4Y8-F1
#
_cell.length_a   1.000
_cell.length_b   1.000
_cell.length_c   1.000
_cell.angle_alpha   90.00
_cell.angle_beta   90.00
_cell.angle_gamma   90.00
#
_symmetry.space_group_name_H-M   'P 1'
#
loop_
_entity.id
_entity.type
_entity.pdbx_description
1 polymer ?
#
loop_
_entity_poly.entity_id
_entity_poly.type
_entity_poly.pdbx_seq_one_letter_code
_entity_poly.pdbx_strand_id
1 'polypeptide(L)'
;MDIPLAPYADLARSYVEGEIEARAFETAFLRLFKTDERLFGPADYEALEELFWAVDSYCADPELRDERDLDEPQLRRYVQDFLDRISA
;
A
#
# COMPACT_ATOMS: atom_id res chain seq x y z
N MET A 1 2.15 -3.10 22.96
CA MET A 1 1.22 -2.16 22.31
C MET A 1 1.06 -2.72 20.92
N ASP A 2 -0.06 -3.38 20.63
CA ASP A 2 -0.33 -3.82 19.26
C ASP A 2 -0.46 -2.55 18.43
N ILE A 3 0.47 -2.36 17.49
CA ILE A 3 0.33 -1.31 16.48
C ILE A 3 -0.52 -1.96 15.39
N PRO A 4 -1.81 -1.60 15.25
CA PRO A 4 -2.75 -2.32 14.38
C PRO A 4 -2.22 -2.44 12.94
N LEU A 5 -1.44 -1.47 12.48
CA LEU A 5 -0.93 -1.40 11.12
C LEU A 5 0.51 -1.88 10.93
N ALA A 6 1.18 -2.44 11.94
CA ALA A 6 2.60 -2.83 11.82
C ALA A 6 2.93 -3.68 10.57
N PRO A 7 2.17 -4.73 10.23
CA PRO A 7 2.45 -5.52 9.02
C PRO A 7 2.37 -4.71 7.72
N TYR A 8 1.45 -3.74 7.64
CA TYR A 8 1.33 -2.86 6.47
C TYR A 8 2.44 -1.83 6.43
N ALA A 9 2.79 -1.26 7.59
CA ALA A 9 3.87 -0.28 7.71
C ALA A 9 5.23 -0.87 7.35
N ASP A 10 5.51 -2.11 7.77
CA ASP A 10 6.77 -2.78 7.45
C ASP A 10 6.87 -3.08 5.95
N LEU A 11 5.78 -3.57 5.34
CA LEU A 11 5.75 -3.81 3.90
C LEU A 11 5.89 -2.50 3.09
N ALA A 12 5.22 -1.43 3.52
CA ALA A 12 5.31 -0.10 2.92
C ALA A 12 6.72 0.47 2.99
N ARG A 13 7.40 0.34 4.14
CA ARG A 13 8.79 0.76 4.32
C ARG A 13 9.74 0.00 3.41
N SER A 14 9.66 -1.33 3.36
CA SER A 14 10.51 -2.12 2.46
C SER A 14 10.37 -1.71 0.99
N TYR A 15 9.17 -1.31 0.55
CA TYR A 15 8.98 -0.79 -0.80
C TYR A 15 9.58 0.62 -1.00
N VAL A 16 9.30 1.55 -0.08
CA VAL A 16 9.83 2.93 -0.14
C VAL A 16 11.37 2.95 -0.05
N GLU A 17 11.96 2.06 0.73
CA GLU A 17 13.42 1.93 0.86
C GLU A 17 14.07 1.16 -0.30
N GLY A 18 13.26 0.57 -1.19
CA GLY A 18 13.74 -0.16 -2.37
C GLY A 18 14.25 -1.57 -2.06
N GLU A 19 13.89 -2.13 -0.90
CA GLU A 19 14.18 -3.52 -0.55
C GLU A 19 13.31 -4.50 -1.36
N ILE A 20 12.12 -4.06 -1.77
CA ILE A 20 11.23 -4.80 -2.67
C ILE A 20 10.75 -3.91 -3.83
N GLU A 21 10.56 -4.52 -4.99
CA GLU A 21 10.01 -3.89 -6.19
C GLU A 21 8.49 -3.64 -6.04
N ALA A 22 7.97 -2.67 -6.81
CA ALA A 22 6.54 -2.30 -6.76
C ALA A 22 5.58 -3.49 -6.99
N ARG A 23 5.89 -4.40 -7.92
CA ARG A 23 5.09 -5.61 -8.16
C ARG A 23 5.11 -6.60 -6.98
N ALA A 24 6.23 -6.68 -6.27
CA ALA A 24 6.35 -7.52 -5.08
C ALA A 24 5.54 -6.91 -3.92
N PHE A 25 5.59 -5.59 -3.77
CA PHE A 25 4.78 -4.83 -2.83
C PHE A 25 3.28 -5.03 -3.09
N GLU A 26 2.80 -4.82 -4.32
CA GLU A 26 1.41 -5.04 -4.73
C GLU A 26 0.92 -6.44 -4.33
N THR A 27 1.67 -7.47 -4.74
CA THR A 27 1.31 -8.88 -4.47
C THR A 27 1.23 -9.15 -2.97
N ALA A 28 2.22 -8.69 -2.20
CA ALA A 28 2.28 -8.90 -0.76
C ALA A 28 1.17 -8.12 -0.02
N PHE A 29 0.90 -6.88 -0.44
CA PHE A 29 -0.10 -6.02 0.16
C PHE A 29 -1.50 -6.61 -0.05
N LEU A 30 -1.86 -6.95 -1.30
CA LEU A 30 -3.16 -7.54 -1.61
C LEU A 30 -3.39 -8.86 -0.89
N ARG A 31 -2.33 -9.66 -0.72
CA ARG A 31 -2.40 -10.90 0.07
C ARG A 31 -2.65 -10.61 1.55
N LEU A 32 -1.92 -9.67 2.13
CA LEU A 32 -2.09 -9.27 3.53
C LEU A 32 -3.52 -8.74 3.74
N PHE A 33 -3.94 -7.75 2.96
CA PHE A 33 -5.24 -7.11 3.05
C PHE A 33 -6.41 -8.11 2.94
N LYS A 34 -6.33 -9.08 2.02
CA LYS A 34 -7.39 -10.10 1.83
C LYS A 34 -7.45 -11.16 2.93
N THR A 35 -6.39 -11.34 3.71
CA THR A 35 -6.29 -12.40 4.74
C THR A 35 -6.33 -11.85 6.16
N ASP A 36 -6.31 -10.53 6.31
CA ASP A 36 -6.32 -9.88 7.60
C ASP A 36 -7.75 -9.75 8.13
N GLU A 37 -8.06 -10.54 9.17
CA GLU A 37 -9.38 -10.56 9.81
C GLU A 37 -9.51 -9.54 10.96
N ARG A 38 -8.47 -8.73 11.20
CA ARG A 38 -8.48 -7.73 12.27
C ARG A 38 -9.47 -6.60 11.98
N LEU A 39 -10.10 -6.10 13.03
CA LEU A 39 -10.94 -4.90 12.96
C LEU A 39 -10.09 -3.67 13.21
N PHE A 40 -10.11 -2.74 12.27
CA PHE A 40 -9.41 -1.46 12.35
C PHE A 40 -10.33 -0.36 12.87
N GLY A 41 -9.75 0.60 13.59
CA GLY A 41 -10.46 1.83 13.89
C GLY A 41 -10.77 2.62 12.60
N PRO A 42 -11.73 3.56 12.61
CA PRO A 42 -12.11 4.29 11.40
C PRO A 42 -10.94 4.98 10.69
N ALA A 43 -10.03 5.60 11.44
CA ALA A 43 -8.87 6.29 10.88
C ALA A 43 -7.85 5.33 10.22
N ASP A 44 -7.60 4.18 10.86
CA ASP A 44 -6.70 3.15 10.35
C ASP A 44 -7.29 2.49 9.10
N TYR A 45 -8.60 2.22 9.11
CA TYR A 45 -9.31 1.65 7.97
C TYR A 45 -9.30 2.60 6.77
N GLU A 46 -9.55 3.90 6.99
CA GLU A 46 -9.52 4.92 5.93
C GLU A 46 -8.13 5.01 5.28
N ALA A 47 -7.06 4.98 6.08
CA ALA A 47 -5.69 4.96 5.57
C ALA A 47 -5.38 3.69 4.75
N LEU A 48 -5.86 2.53 5.21
CA LEU A 48 -5.70 1.27 4.48
C LEU A 48 -6.53 1.21 3.20
N GLU A 49 -7.75 1.75 3.21
CA GLU A 49 -8.65 1.78 2.07
C GLU A 49 -8.07 2.66 0.95
N GLU A 50 -7.55 3.84 1.29
CA GLU A 50 -6.85 4.73 0.34
C GLU A 50 -5.63 4.04 -0.29
N LEU A 51 -4.81 3.38 0.53
CA LEU A 51 -3.66 2.61 0.04
C LEU A 51 -4.10 1.42 -0.83
N PHE A 52 -5.19 0.74 -0.47
CA PHE A 52 -5.74 -0.35 -1.27
C PHE A 52 -6.16 0.13 -2.65
N TRP A 53 -6.84 1.26 -2.77
CA TRP A 53 -7.20 1.83 -4.08
C TRP A 53 -5.98 2.12 -4.94
N ALA A 54 -4.91 2.66 -4.35
CA ALA A 54 -3.66 2.91 -5.06
C ALA A 54 -2.99 1.62 -5.54
N VAL A 55 -2.98 0.57 -4.70
CA VAL A 55 -2.43 -0.74 -5.06
C VAL A 55 -3.27 -1.45 -6.13
N ASP A 56 -4.60 -1.40 -6.02
CA ASP A 56 -5.52 -2.02 -7.01
C ASP A 56 -5.47 -1.31 -8.37
N SER A 57 -5.15 -0.01 -8.36
CA SER A 57 -4.99 0.80 -9.57
C SER A 57 -3.56 0.75 -10.14
N TYR A 58 -2.60 0.12 -9.46
CA TYR A 58 -1.23 0.04 -9.96
C TYR A 58 -1.12 -0.93 -11.13
N CYS A 59 -0.50 -0.49 -12.22
CA CYS A 59 -0.20 -1.35 -13.36
C CYS A 59 1.29 -1.29 -13.70
N ALA A 60 2.00 -2.41 -13.50
CA ALA A 60 3.44 -2.49 -13.75
C ALA A 60 3.81 -2.41 -15.25
N ASP A 61 2.92 -2.85 -16.14
CA ASP A 61 3.16 -2.92 -17.58
C ASP A 61 2.69 -1.64 -18.28
N PRO A 62 3.60 -0.81 -18.82
CA PRO A 62 3.23 0.44 -19.48
C PRO A 62 2.33 0.26 -20.71
N GLU A 63 2.38 -0.90 -21.37
CA GLU A 63 1.56 -1.17 -22.57
C GLU A 63 0.12 -1.55 -22.21
N LEU A 64 -0.12 -2.00 -20.97
CA LEU A 64 -1.45 -2.34 -20.45
C LEU A 64 -2.07 -1.20 -19.63
N ARG A 65 -1.28 -0.19 -19.28
CA ARG A 65 -1.67 0.94 -18.43
C ARG A 65 -2.62 1.89 -19.15
N ASP A 66 -3.72 2.27 -18.51
CA ASP A 66 -4.63 3.33 -18.97
C ASP A 66 -4.57 4.59 -18.09
N GLU A 67 -5.38 5.62 -18.43
CA GLU A 67 -5.38 6.92 -17.75
C GLU A 67 -5.80 6.87 -16.27
N ARG A 68 -6.40 5.75 -15.83
CA ARG A 68 -6.84 5.53 -14.45
C ARG A 68 -5.84 4.73 -13.63
N ASP A 69 -4.87 4.11 -14.29
CA ASP A 69 -3.87 3.29 -13.62
C ASP A 69 -2.71 4.14 -13.09
N LEU A 70 -2.08 3.66 -12.02
CA LEU A 70 -0.88 4.24 -11.44
C LEU A 70 0.37 3.58 -12.00
N ASP A 71 1.37 4.42 -12.27
CA ASP A 71 2.75 3.98 -12.42
C ASP A 71 3.45 3.82 -11.05
N GLU A 72 4.69 3.33 -11.08
CA GLU A 72 5.45 3.11 -9.85
C GLU A 72 5.73 4.41 -9.07
N PRO A 73 6.18 5.53 -9.69
CA PRO A 73 6.30 6.80 -9.00
C PRO A 73 5.02 7.28 -8.32
N GLN A 74 3.85 7.11 -8.94
CA GLN A 74 2.56 7.45 -8.35
C GLN A 74 2.23 6.53 -7.18
N LEU A 75 2.38 5.21 -7.33
CA LEU A 75 2.20 4.26 -6.23
C LEU A 75 3.10 4.61 -5.04
N ARG A 76 4.38 4.93 -5.30
CA ARG A 76 5.35 5.30 -4.25
C ARG A 76 4.91 6.52 -3.44
N ARG A 77 4.24 7.50 -4.07
CA ARG A 77 3.68 8.65 -3.35
C ARG A 77 2.58 8.23 -2.39
N TYR A 78 1.61 7.44 -2.85
CA TYR A 78 0.54 6.93 -1.97
C TYR A 78 1.08 6.09 -0.81
N VAL A 79 2.13 5.30 -1.03
CA VAL A 79 2.77 4.54 0.05
C VAL A 79 3.46 5.46 1.05
N GLN A 80 4.11 6.53 0.59
CA GLN A 80 4.69 7.53 1.49
C GLN A 80 3.62 8.27 2.29
N ASP A 81 2.54 8.70 1.63
CA ASP A 81 1.42 9.40 2.29
C ASP A 81 0.78 8.52 3.37
N PHE A 82 0.64 7.21 3.11
CA PHE A 82 0.21 6.23 4.11
C PHE A 82 1.17 6.19 5.33
N LEU A 83 2.49 6.09 5.10
CA LEU A 83 3.48 6.06 6.18
C LEU A 83 3.47 7.33 7.02
N ASP A 84 3.32 8.48 6.38
CA ASP A 84 3.24 9.78 7.05
C ASP A 84 1.96 9.87 7.90
N ARG A 85 0.82 9.42 7.37
CA ARG A 85 -0.48 9.42 8.05
C ARG A 85 -0.51 8.57 9.32
N ILE A 86 0.14 7.41 9.31
CA ILE A 86 0.15 6.48 10.46
C ILE A 86 1.25 6.78 11.48
N SER A 87 2.16 7.70 11.16
CA SER A 87 3.26 8.13 12.03
C SER A 87 2.95 9.46 12.75
N ALA A 88 1.86 10.13 12.39
CA ALA A 88 1.38 11.39 12.94
C ALA A 88 0.55 11.19 14.22
#